data_AF-A0A1D7WAJ3-F1
#
_entry.id   AF-A0A1D7WAJ3-F1
#
_cell.length_a   1.000
_cell.length_b   1.000
_cell.length_c   1.000
_cell.angle_alpha   90.00
_cell.angle_beta   90.00
_cell.angle_gamma   90.00
#
_symmetry.space_group_name_H-M   'P 1'
#
loop_
_entity.id
_entity.type
_entity.pdbx_description
1 polymer ?
#
loop_
_entity_poly.entity_id
_entity_poly.type
_entity_poly.pdbx_seq_one_letter_code
_entity_poly.pdbx_strand_id
1 'polypeptide(L)'
;MHKNSEEIKKIKDRIFLPSGLKTSVKSFINSNKTEKEDIIKKLIKDFNASFDMIVRELKDMHIYGQLEVTPTEVLLDGICLTSVRSNSDLYYSADYILQDPRIYQYYIGEKEYNDRLLFKQIDNQLNILADILKDPNYNLDTLSSYQLSFHKEMLDCFYQQKEISTQIVKLDIYRRTNEMLKDFKLKSETIPILEKLNLFHRNIDCLHKPVINKYNDYLITTCKTMSKEESYTIRRKCNKELEYIIRVHNQYLELTKQIYMILSYLNKSTGQIFYMEDAKSGYCIFLDLARFDIEQHYAQKTLSILQSSKFKEMKVYKEKKQEHNTHCMLKLYNLVQQMELHSRTEYRCKFVSKEKDADFFTRFITKVKNISDECQIPIYHQELKDKILSEFKDNK
;
A
#
# COMPACT_ATOMS: atom_id res chain seq x y z
N MET A 1 -8.60 1.75 -11.29
CA MET A 1 -9.96 1.22 -10.98
C MET A 1 -10.93 1.20 -12.16
N HIS A 2 -11.04 2.23 -13.02
CA HIS A 2 -12.03 2.24 -14.13
C HIS A 2 -11.84 1.15 -15.21
N LYS A 3 -10.59 0.77 -15.54
CA LYS A 3 -10.29 -0.15 -16.66
C LYS A 3 -10.78 -1.60 -16.43
N ASN A 4 -10.59 -2.16 -15.24
CA ASN A 4 -11.06 -3.53 -14.96
C ASN A 4 -12.60 -3.62 -15.01
N SER A 5 -13.30 -2.57 -14.58
CA SER A 5 -14.77 -2.54 -14.63
C SER A 5 -15.29 -2.58 -16.07
N GLU A 6 -14.62 -1.88 -16.99
CA GLU A 6 -14.96 -1.89 -18.42
C GLU A 6 -14.70 -3.24 -19.07
N GLU A 7 -13.55 -3.87 -18.82
CA GLU A 7 -13.22 -5.20 -19.37
C GLU A 7 -14.16 -6.29 -18.83
N ILE A 8 -14.45 -6.27 -17.52
CA ILE A 8 -15.44 -7.17 -16.91
C ILE A 8 -16.82 -6.96 -17.55
N LYS A 9 -17.20 -5.71 -17.85
CA LYS A 9 -18.45 -5.41 -18.54
C LYS A 9 -18.43 -5.98 -19.96
N LYS A 10 -17.36 -5.81 -20.73
CA LYS A 10 -17.25 -6.38 -22.10
C LYS A 10 -17.41 -7.89 -22.10
N ILE A 11 -16.75 -8.60 -21.17
CA ILE A 11 -16.88 -10.06 -21.04
C ILE A 11 -18.33 -10.44 -20.70
N LYS A 12 -18.95 -9.74 -19.73
CA LYS A 12 -20.36 -9.97 -19.35
C LYS A 12 -21.29 -9.74 -20.54
N ASP A 13 -21.14 -8.63 -21.25
CA ASP A 13 -21.96 -8.28 -22.39
C ASP A 13 -21.82 -9.32 -23.50
N ARG A 14 -20.59 -9.76 -23.79
CA ARG A 14 -20.30 -10.81 -24.76
C ARG A 14 -20.97 -12.15 -24.45
N ILE A 15 -21.11 -12.50 -23.17
CA ILE A 15 -21.76 -13.73 -22.75
C ILE A 15 -23.29 -13.58 -22.73
N PHE A 16 -23.82 -12.50 -22.13
CA PHE A 16 -25.22 -12.41 -21.71
C PHE A 16 -26.10 -11.46 -22.52
N LEU A 17 -25.57 -10.64 -23.44
CA LEU A 17 -26.43 -9.86 -24.33
C LEU A 17 -27.37 -10.77 -25.13
N PRO A 18 -28.51 -10.26 -25.64
CA PRO A 18 -29.42 -11.05 -26.46
C PRO A 18 -28.73 -11.71 -27.66
N SER A 19 -27.74 -11.04 -28.26
CA SER A 19 -26.89 -11.55 -29.34
C SER A 19 -25.59 -12.23 -28.86
N GLY A 20 -25.47 -12.49 -27.56
CA GLY A 20 -24.28 -13.02 -26.91
C GLY A 20 -24.18 -14.55 -26.97
N LEU A 21 -23.04 -15.06 -26.51
CA LEU A 21 -22.70 -16.48 -26.58
C LEU A 21 -23.71 -17.40 -25.89
N LYS A 22 -24.31 -16.97 -24.78
CA LYS A 22 -25.34 -17.74 -24.08
C LYS A 22 -26.56 -18.01 -24.96
N THR A 23 -26.98 -17.02 -25.76
CA THR A 23 -28.08 -17.19 -26.72
C THR A 23 -27.62 -18.04 -27.92
N SER A 24 -26.42 -17.80 -28.45
CA SER A 24 -25.86 -18.55 -29.58
C SER A 24 -25.74 -20.04 -29.28
N VAL A 25 -25.21 -20.41 -28.11
CA VAL A 25 -25.12 -21.82 -27.66
C VAL A 25 -26.51 -22.47 -27.61
N LYS A 26 -27.49 -21.80 -26.99
CA LYS A 26 -28.86 -22.32 -26.92
C LYS A 26 -29.48 -22.50 -28.30
N SER A 27 -29.27 -21.53 -29.19
CA SER A 27 -29.78 -21.59 -30.56
C SER A 27 -29.19 -22.77 -31.32
N PHE A 28 -27.86 -22.95 -31.27
CA PHE A 28 -27.15 -24.04 -31.93
C PHE A 28 -27.61 -25.42 -31.43
N ILE A 29 -27.79 -25.57 -30.12
CA ILE A 29 -28.25 -26.83 -29.52
C ILE A 29 -29.69 -27.12 -29.95
N ASN A 30 -30.59 -26.12 -29.89
CA ASN A 30 -32.00 -26.31 -30.23
C ASN A 30 -32.25 -26.54 -31.73
N SER A 31 -31.35 -26.12 -32.61
CA SER A 31 -31.45 -26.40 -34.05
C SER A 31 -31.11 -27.86 -34.40
N ASN A 32 -30.38 -28.58 -33.54
CA ASN A 32 -30.00 -29.98 -33.74
C ASN A 32 -31.03 -30.94 -33.10
N LYS A 33 -32.21 -31.05 -33.72
CA LYS A 33 -33.40 -31.77 -33.20
C LYS A 33 -33.31 -33.31 -33.15
N THR A 34 -32.17 -33.90 -33.48
CA THR A 34 -32.01 -35.36 -33.62
C THR A 34 -31.63 -36.08 -32.32
N GLU A 35 -31.34 -35.36 -31.23
CA GLU A 35 -30.89 -35.95 -29.97
C GLU A 35 -31.95 -35.98 -28.86
N LYS A 36 -31.74 -36.84 -27.85
CA LYS A 36 -32.63 -36.97 -26.68
C LYS A 36 -32.72 -35.64 -25.93
N GLU A 37 -33.93 -35.22 -25.59
CA GLU A 37 -34.24 -33.95 -24.92
C GLU A 37 -33.45 -33.74 -23.61
N ASP A 38 -33.15 -34.83 -22.89
CA ASP A 38 -32.36 -34.78 -21.65
C ASP A 38 -30.89 -34.41 -21.87
N ILE A 39 -30.29 -34.81 -23.00
CA ILE A 39 -28.90 -34.48 -23.36
C ILE A 39 -28.80 -32.99 -23.67
N ILE A 40 -29.75 -32.48 -24.48
CA ILE A 40 -29.88 -31.06 -24.81
C ILE A 40 -30.03 -30.20 -23.55
N LYS A 41 -30.93 -30.58 -22.65
CA LYS A 41 -31.16 -29.86 -21.38
C LYS A 41 -29.90 -29.85 -20.51
N LYS A 42 -29.20 -30.98 -20.42
CA LYS A 42 -27.95 -31.10 -19.65
C LYS A 42 -26.85 -30.19 -20.22
N LEU A 43 -26.61 -30.25 -21.52
CA LEU A 43 -25.56 -29.45 -22.16
C LEU A 43 -25.80 -27.94 -21.99
N ILE A 44 -27.05 -27.49 -22.16
CA ILE A 44 -27.42 -26.09 -21.90
C ILE A 44 -27.16 -25.71 -20.44
N LYS A 45 -27.51 -26.58 -19.49
CA LYS A 45 -27.27 -26.36 -18.06
C LYS A 45 -25.77 -26.24 -17.76
N ASP A 46 -24.94 -27.09 -18.36
CA ASP A 46 -23.50 -27.13 -18.11
C ASP A 46 -22.76 -25.89 -18.67
N PHE A 47 -23.16 -25.41 -19.86
CA PHE A 47 -22.68 -24.12 -20.38
C PHE A 47 -23.14 -22.94 -19.52
N ASN A 48 -24.41 -22.92 -19.08
CA ASN A 48 -24.89 -21.86 -18.19
C ASN A 48 -24.09 -21.83 -16.89
N ALA A 49 -23.81 -22.99 -16.29
CA ALA A 49 -22.99 -23.08 -15.08
C ALA A 49 -21.58 -22.50 -15.30
N SER A 50 -20.98 -22.76 -16.47
CA SER A 50 -19.67 -22.21 -16.84
C SER A 50 -19.71 -20.68 -17.01
N PHE A 51 -20.74 -20.14 -17.67
CA PHE A 51 -20.92 -18.69 -17.81
C PHE A 51 -21.18 -17.99 -16.48
N ASP A 52 -22.02 -18.59 -15.63
CA ASP A 52 -22.35 -18.05 -14.32
C ASP A 52 -21.11 -18.08 -13.40
N MET A 53 -20.27 -19.12 -13.51
CA MET A 53 -18.97 -19.19 -12.84
C MET A 53 -18.06 -18.04 -13.25
N ILE A 54 -17.90 -17.77 -14.56
CA ILE A 54 -17.07 -16.65 -15.06
C ILE A 54 -17.51 -15.34 -14.42
N VAL A 55 -18.81 -15.06 -14.40
CA VAL A 55 -19.34 -13.82 -13.84
C VAL A 55 -19.13 -13.73 -12.34
N ARG A 56 -19.27 -14.85 -11.62
CA ARG A 56 -19.02 -14.90 -10.18
C ARG A 56 -17.57 -14.55 -9.87
N GLU A 57 -16.61 -15.26 -10.48
CA GLU A 57 -15.18 -15.02 -10.22
C GLU A 57 -14.75 -13.60 -10.60
N LEU A 58 -15.27 -13.06 -11.72
CA LEU A 58 -14.96 -11.68 -12.15
C LEU A 58 -15.50 -10.60 -11.19
N LYS A 59 -16.58 -10.87 -10.44
CA LYS A 59 -17.12 -9.91 -9.46
C LYS A 59 -16.20 -9.76 -8.24
N ASP A 60 -15.42 -10.78 -7.92
CA ASP A 60 -14.59 -10.80 -6.70
C ASP A 60 -13.26 -10.03 -6.90
N MET A 61 -12.95 -9.58 -8.12
CA MET A 61 -11.68 -8.91 -8.47
C MET A 61 -11.62 -7.41 -8.10
N HIS A 62 -12.62 -6.84 -7.42
CA HIS A 62 -12.84 -5.38 -7.44
C HIS A 62 -12.04 -4.54 -6.44
N ILE A 63 -11.23 -5.14 -5.55
CA ILE A 63 -10.52 -4.38 -4.51
C ILE A 63 -9.08 -4.90 -4.41
N TYR A 64 -8.11 -4.01 -4.68
CA TYR A 64 -6.69 -4.28 -4.47
C TYR A 64 -6.11 -3.46 -3.33
N GLY A 65 -5.19 -4.11 -2.62
CA GLY A 65 -4.37 -3.53 -1.57
C GLY A 65 -5.15 -3.26 -0.29
N GLN A 66 -6.14 -4.09 0.04
CA GLN A 66 -6.72 -4.11 1.36
C GLN A 66 -5.69 -4.69 2.34
N LEU A 67 -5.20 -3.83 3.24
CA LEU A 67 -4.25 -4.24 4.28
C LEU A 67 -5.00 -4.48 5.60
N GLU A 68 -4.93 -5.70 6.10
CA GLU A 68 -5.49 -6.06 7.41
C GLU A 68 -4.34 -6.45 8.36
N VAL A 69 -4.32 -5.85 9.55
CA VAL A 69 -3.34 -6.19 10.59
C VAL A 69 -4.08 -6.77 11.78
N THR A 70 -3.97 -8.08 11.95
CA THR A 70 -4.55 -8.85 13.05
C THR A 70 -3.56 -8.92 14.23
N PRO A 71 -3.94 -9.48 15.39
CA PRO A 71 -3.02 -9.64 16.51
C PRO A 71 -1.76 -10.47 16.20
N THR A 72 -1.83 -11.35 15.20
CA THR A 72 -0.80 -12.33 14.88
C THR A 72 -0.23 -12.20 13.46
N GLU A 73 -0.96 -11.58 12.53
CA GLU A 73 -0.64 -11.60 11.10
C GLU A 73 -0.92 -10.25 10.42
N VAL A 74 -0.25 -10.04 9.29
CA VAL A 74 -0.54 -8.97 8.34
C VAL A 74 -1.00 -9.63 7.04
N LEU A 75 -2.23 -9.32 6.61
CA LEU A 75 -2.84 -9.83 5.39
C LEU A 75 -2.92 -8.71 4.35
N LEU A 76 -2.55 -9.01 3.11
CA LEU A 76 -2.73 -8.13 1.97
C LEU A 76 -3.68 -8.83 0.98
N ASP A 77 -4.86 -8.25 0.75
CA ASP A 77 -5.96 -8.88 0.00
C ASP A 77 -6.30 -10.28 0.52
N GLY A 78 -6.33 -10.45 1.84
CA GLY A 78 -6.60 -11.73 2.51
C GLY A 78 -5.45 -12.74 2.46
N ILE A 79 -4.31 -12.41 1.85
CA ILE A 79 -3.14 -13.29 1.78
C ILE A 79 -2.14 -12.89 2.87
N CYS A 80 -1.73 -13.85 3.71
CA CYS A 80 -0.74 -13.61 4.76
C CYS A 80 0.62 -13.21 4.16
N LEU A 81 1.00 -11.94 4.39
CA LEU A 81 2.28 -11.37 4.04
C LEU A 81 3.33 -11.78 5.07
N THR A 82 3.04 -11.59 6.35
CA THR A 82 3.94 -11.93 7.47
C THR A 82 3.16 -12.17 8.75
N SER A 83 3.80 -12.80 9.74
CA SER A 83 3.23 -13.03 11.06
C SER A 83 4.23 -12.73 12.16
N VAL A 84 3.73 -12.44 13.37
CA VAL A 84 4.56 -12.22 14.56
C VAL A 84 5.52 -13.39 14.78
N ARG A 85 5.07 -14.62 14.49
CA ARG A 85 5.88 -15.84 14.67
C ARG A 85 6.92 -16.06 13.59
N SER A 86 6.65 -15.65 12.35
CA SER A 86 7.56 -15.86 11.23
C SER A 86 8.63 -14.77 11.15
N ASN A 87 8.25 -13.51 11.34
CA ASN A 87 9.15 -12.37 11.34
C ASN A 87 8.51 -11.19 12.09
N SER A 88 8.85 -11.05 13.38
CA SER A 88 8.29 -10.00 14.25
C SER A 88 8.65 -8.59 13.76
N ASP A 89 9.90 -8.36 13.35
CA ASP A 89 10.36 -7.05 12.88
C ASP A 89 9.53 -6.61 11.65
N LEU A 90 9.34 -7.53 10.70
CA LEU A 90 8.54 -7.27 9.51
C LEU A 90 7.06 -7.12 9.85
N TYR A 91 6.53 -7.90 10.79
CA TYR A 91 5.16 -7.76 11.27
C TYR A 91 4.88 -6.33 11.78
N TYR A 92 5.76 -5.78 12.63
CA TYR A 92 5.58 -4.42 13.14
C TYR A 92 5.88 -3.34 12.09
N SER A 93 6.70 -3.65 11.09
CA SER A 93 7.11 -2.69 10.06
C SER A 93 6.24 -2.71 8.80
N ALA A 94 5.39 -3.70 8.59
CA ALA A 94 4.67 -3.90 7.34
C ALA A 94 3.81 -2.68 6.98
N ASP A 95 2.95 -2.20 7.88
CA ASP A 95 2.09 -1.04 7.61
C ASP A 95 2.89 0.24 7.30
N TYR A 96 4.05 0.41 7.92
CA TYR A 96 4.95 1.53 7.63
C TYR A 96 5.61 1.40 6.25
N ILE A 97 6.17 0.23 5.93
CA ILE A 97 6.92 0.00 4.68
C ILE A 97 5.98 -0.03 3.47
N LEU A 98 4.79 -0.60 3.60
CA LEU A 98 3.81 -0.72 2.52
C LEU A 98 3.25 0.64 2.08
N GLN A 99 3.42 1.69 2.88
CA GLN A 99 3.12 3.07 2.49
C GLN A 99 4.14 3.69 1.55
N ASP A 100 5.29 3.04 1.33
CA ASP A 100 6.25 3.50 0.33
C ASP A 100 5.64 3.44 -1.08
N PRO A 101 5.60 4.55 -1.83
CA PRO A 101 5.00 4.60 -3.16
C PRO A 101 5.56 3.56 -4.12
N ARG A 102 6.82 3.14 -3.96
CA ARG A 102 7.47 2.16 -4.85
C ARG A 102 6.90 0.76 -4.66
N ILE A 103 6.60 0.38 -3.41
CA ILE A 103 5.99 -0.90 -3.09
C ILE A 103 4.53 -0.92 -3.58
N TYR A 104 3.81 0.17 -3.30
CA TYR A 104 2.44 0.35 -3.79
C TYR A 104 2.34 0.27 -5.31
N GLN A 105 3.15 1.03 -6.04
CA GLN A 105 3.14 1.06 -7.50
C GLN A 105 3.49 -0.31 -8.09
N TYR A 106 4.48 -1.01 -7.52
CA TYR A 106 4.82 -2.36 -7.94
C TYR A 106 3.64 -3.32 -7.75
N TYR A 107 3.05 -3.33 -6.56
CA TYR A 107 1.93 -4.23 -6.24
C TYR A 107 0.74 -4.04 -7.17
N ILE A 108 0.32 -2.79 -7.37
CA ILE A 108 -0.79 -2.46 -8.28
C ILE A 108 -0.43 -2.82 -9.72
N GLY A 109 0.81 -2.54 -10.14
CA GLY A 109 1.29 -2.90 -11.49
C GLY A 109 1.21 -4.39 -11.78
N GLU A 110 1.70 -5.23 -10.85
CA GLU A 110 1.66 -6.69 -11.00
C GLU A 110 0.24 -7.24 -10.99
N LYS A 111 -0.63 -6.73 -10.10
CA LYS A 111 -2.04 -7.10 -10.05
C LYS A 111 -2.77 -6.75 -11.34
N GLU A 112 -2.62 -5.52 -11.82
CA GLU A 112 -3.23 -5.09 -13.08
C GLU A 112 -2.69 -5.85 -14.29
N TYR A 113 -1.41 -6.22 -14.29
CA TYR A 113 -0.83 -7.05 -15.34
C TYR A 113 -1.43 -8.46 -15.33
N ASN A 114 -1.51 -9.09 -14.15
CA ASN A 114 -2.12 -10.41 -13.98
C ASN A 114 -3.59 -10.43 -14.43
N ASP A 115 -4.35 -9.38 -14.12
CA ASP A 115 -5.74 -9.25 -14.59
C ASP A 115 -5.86 -9.17 -16.10
N ARG A 116 -4.99 -8.40 -16.75
CA ARG A 116 -4.99 -8.30 -18.22
C ARG A 116 -4.70 -9.65 -18.87
N LEU A 117 -3.80 -10.44 -18.28
CA LEU A 117 -3.55 -11.80 -18.74
C LEU A 117 -4.80 -12.68 -18.58
N LEU A 118 -5.46 -12.63 -17.42
CA LEU A 118 -6.71 -13.35 -17.20
C LEU A 118 -7.77 -12.94 -18.24
N PHE A 119 -8.02 -11.63 -18.43
CA PHE A 119 -9.01 -11.16 -19.40
C PHE A 119 -8.71 -11.67 -20.81
N LYS A 120 -7.44 -11.63 -21.23
CA LYS A 120 -7.02 -12.17 -22.54
C LYS A 120 -7.26 -13.68 -22.66
N GLN A 121 -6.99 -14.44 -21.60
CA GLN A 121 -7.25 -15.89 -21.58
C GLN A 121 -8.75 -16.18 -21.67
N ILE A 122 -9.57 -15.48 -20.88
CA ILE A 122 -11.04 -15.59 -20.95
C ILE A 122 -11.53 -15.27 -22.36
N ASP A 123 -11.08 -14.16 -22.95
CA ASP A 123 -11.49 -13.75 -24.29
C ASP A 123 -11.09 -14.77 -25.36
N ASN A 124 -9.92 -15.40 -25.21
CA ASN A 124 -9.49 -16.48 -26.09
C ASN A 124 -10.42 -17.69 -26.00
N GLN A 125 -10.79 -18.13 -24.79
CA GLN A 125 -11.73 -19.25 -24.62
C GLN A 125 -13.12 -18.92 -25.18
N LEU A 126 -13.58 -17.68 -25.00
CA LEU A 126 -14.84 -17.21 -25.59
C LEU A 126 -14.76 -17.09 -27.12
N ASN A 127 -13.58 -16.78 -27.70
CA ASN A 127 -13.36 -16.78 -29.16
C ASN A 127 -13.47 -18.19 -29.72
N ILE A 128 -12.78 -19.15 -29.11
CA ILE A 128 -12.83 -20.56 -29.51
C ILE A 128 -14.28 -21.07 -29.51
N LEU A 129 -15.03 -20.80 -28.45
CA LEU A 129 -16.46 -21.14 -28.41
C LEU A 129 -17.26 -20.45 -29.52
N ALA A 130 -17.01 -19.18 -29.79
CA ALA A 130 -17.70 -18.45 -30.85
C ALA A 130 -17.43 -19.05 -32.24
N ASP A 131 -16.20 -19.47 -32.49
CA ASP A 131 -15.78 -20.04 -33.78
C ASP A 131 -16.36 -21.44 -33.97
N ILE A 132 -16.37 -22.26 -32.90
CA ILE A 132 -17.06 -23.56 -32.86
C ILE A 132 -18.54 -23.42 -33.24
N LEU A 133 -19.23 -22.40 -32.71
CA LEU A 133 -20.66 -22.19 -32.99
C LEU A 133 -20.94 -21.67 -34.41
N LYS A 134 -19.92 -21.16 -35.12
CA LYS A 134 -20.04 -20.65 -36.50
C LYS A 134 -19.64 -21.67 -37.55
N ASP A 135 -18.91 -22.72 -37.17
CA ASP A 135 -18.45 -23.74 -38.11
C ASP A 135 -19.65 -24.62 -38.55
N PRO A 136 -20.00 -24.62 -39.86
CA PRO A 136 -21.10 -25.42 -40.37
C PRO A 136 -20.88 -26.94 -40.25
N ASN A 137 -19.64 -27.39 -40.00
CA ASN A 137 -19.30 -28.80 -39.83
C ASN A 137 -19.30 -29.26 -38.37
N TYR A 138 -19.49 -28.35 -37.40
CA TYR A 138 -19.53 -28.72 -35.99
C TYR A 138 -20.88 -29.33 -35.62
N ASN A 139 -20.85 -30.44 -34.87
CA ASN A 139 -22.03 -31.16 -34.40
C ASN A 139 -22.17 -31.11 -32.87
N LEU A 140 -23.30 -31.63 -32.35
CA LEU A 140 -23.60 -31.67 -30.91
C LEU A 140 -22.59 -32.50 -30.10
N ASP A 141 -22.11 -33.63 -30.62
CA ASP A 141 -21.10 -34.47 -29.94
C ASP A 141 -19.78 -33.71 -29.72
N THR A 142 -19.38 -32.91 -30.70
CA THR A 142 -18.15 -32.11 -30.62
C THR A 142 -18.33 -30.94 -29.65
N LEU A 143 -19.50 -30.28 -29.67
CA LEU A 143 -19.83 -29.23 -28.69
C LEU A 143 -19.91 -29.78 -27.26
N SER A 144 -20.46 -30.98 -27.10
CA SER A 144 -20.54 -31.69 -25.81
C SER A 144 -19.15 -32.04 -25.28
N SER A 145 -18.26 -32.53 -26.14
CA SER A 145 -16.87 -32.82 -25.79
C SER A 145 -16.11 -31.55 -25.42
N TYR A 146 -16.30 -30.47 -26.19
CA TYR A 146 -15.66 -29.18 -25.93
C TYR A 146 -16.16 -28.51 -24.64
N GLN A 147 -17.44 -28.69 -24.24
CA GLN A 147 -17.98 -28.07 -23.03
C GLN A 147 -17.14 -28.41 -21.79
N LEU A 148 -16.71 -29.67 -21.65
CA LEU A 148 -15.87 -30.12 -20.54
C LEU A 148 -14.51 -29.43 -20.56
N SER A 149 -13.89 -29.35 -21.75
CA SER A 149 -12.63 -28.63 -21.94
C SER A 149 -12.79 -27.14 -21.64
N PHE A 150 -13.81 -26.47 -22.17
CA PHE A 150 -14.10 -25.07 -21.90
C PHE A 150 -14.24 -24.80 -20.41
N HIS A 151 -15.03 -25.61 -19.70
CA HIS A 151 -15.20 -25.45 -18.26
C HIS A 151 -13.88 -25.59 -17.50
N LYS A 152 -13.08 -26.61 -17.84
CA LYS A 152 -11.78 -26.85 -17.23
C LYS A 152 -10.79 -25.72 -17.51
N GLU A 153 -10.64 -25.31 -18.76
CA GLU A 153 -9.75 -24.21 -19.15
C GLU A 153 -10.14 -22.90 -18.44
N MET A 154 -11.43 -22.62 -18.34
CA MET A 154 -11.93 -21.46 -17.60
C MET A 154 -11.59 -21.53 -16.10
N LEU A 155 -11.75 -22.69 -15.46
CA LEU A 155 -11.34 -22.91 -14.07
C LEU A 155 -9.83 -22.72 -13.91
N ASP A 156 -9.04 -23.30 -14.81
CA ASP A 156 -7.58 -23.23 -14.78
C ASP A 156 -7.09 -21.78 -14.90
N CYS A 157 -7.74 -20.95 -15.74
CA CYS A 157 -7.45 -19.52 -15.84
C CYS A 157 -7.62 -18.80 -14.49
N PHE A 158 -8.75 -18.99 -13.81
CA PHE A 158 -9.00 -18.36 -12.50
C PHE A 158 -8.10 -18.93 -11.40
N TYR A 159 -7.80 -20.23 -11.44
CA TYR A 159 -6.88 -20.86 -10.50
C TYR A 159 -5.48 -20.27 -10.62
N GLN A 160 -4.94 -20.21 -11.85
CA GLN A 160 -3.63 -19.60 -12.12
C GLN A 160 -3.59 -18.14 -11.68
N GLN A 161 -4.64 -17.36 -11.95
CA GLN A 161 -4.70 -15.96 -11.52
C GLN A 161 -4.63 -15.82 -9.98
N LYS A 162 -5.33 -16.69 -9.24
CA LYS A 162 -5.30 -16.73 -7.76
C LYS A 162 -3.94 -17.16 -7.23
N GLU A 163 -3.31 -18.15 -7.87
CA GLU A 163 -1.97 -18.60 -7.52
C GLU A 163 -0.95 -17.47 -7.72
N ILE A 164 -0.92 -16.83 -8.90
CA ILE A 164 -0.04 -15.70 -9.19
C ILE A 164 -0.29 -14.55 -8.20
N SER A 165 -1.55 -14.19 -7.96
CA SER A 165 -1.93 -13.18 -6.95
C SER A 165 -1.38 -13.50 -5.56
N THR A 166 -1.40 -14.78 -5.18
CA THR A 166 -0.85 -15.26 -3.91
C THR A 166 0.67 -15.13 -3.88
N GLN A 167 1.36 -15.49 -4.96
CA GLN A 167 2.81 -15.40 -5.06
C GLN A 167 3.32 -13.95 -5.05
N ILE A 168 2.60 -13.02 -5.70
CA ILE A 168 2.91 -11.58 -5.63
C ILE A 168 3.02 -11.14 -4.16
N VAL A 169 2.06 -11.52 -3.31
CA VAL A 169 2.10 -11.15 -1.88
C VAL A 169 3.18 -11.92 -1.12
N LYS A 170 3.15 -13.26 -1.18
CA LYS A 170 3.99 -14.13 -0.34
C LYS A 170 5.48 -14.09 -0.69
N LEU A 171 5.81 -13.84 -1.95
CA LEU A 171 7.19 -13.82 -2.42
C LEU A 171 7.66 -12.40 -2.71
N ASP A 172 6.99 -11.69 -3.62
CA ASP A 172 7.52 -10.42 -4.11
C ASP A 172 7.36 -9.29 -3.11
N ILE A 173 6.16 -9.06 -2.60
CA ILE A 173 5.92 -8.01 -1.60
C ILE A 173 6.66 -8.35 -0.31
N TYR A 174 6.64 -9.62 0.12
CA TYR A 174 7.43 -10.07 1.28
C TYR A 174 8.92 -9.75 1.09
N ARG A 175 9.52 -10.14 -0.04
CA ARG A 175 10.94 -9.91 -0.32
C ARG A 175 11.25 -8.42 -0.33
N ARG A 176 10.48 -7.61 -1.07
CA ARG A 176 10.73 -6.16 -1.18
C ARG A 176 10.59 -5.45 0.16
N THR A 177 9.57 -5.81 0.95
CA THR A 177 9.40 -5.22 2.29
C THR A 177 10.51 -5.63 3.25
N ASN A 178 10.96 -6.89 3.18
CA ASN A 178 12.09 -7.38 3.97
C ASN A 178 13.43 -6.76 3.55
N GLU A 179 13.65 -6.51 2.25
CA GLU A 179 14.82 -5.79 1.75
C GLU A 179 14.85 -4.35 2.25
N MET A 180 13.73 -3.62 2.11
CA MET A 180 13.62 -2.26 2.65
C MET A 180 13.89 -2.21 4.16
N LEU A 181 13.37 -3.19 4.90
CA LEU A 181 13.60 -3.29 6.35
C LEU A 181 15.08 -3.53 6.70
N LYS A 182 15.81 -4.31 5.90
CA LYS A 182 17.26 -4.54 6.10
C LYS A 182 18.08 -3.29 5.81
N ASP A 183 17.62 -2.43 4.92
CA ASP A 183 18.33 -1.22 4.52
C ASP A 183 18.19 -0.06 5.52
N PHE A 184 17.31 -0.20 6.52
CA PHE A 184 17.12 0.81 7.57
C PHE A 184 18.41 1.03 8.37
N LYS A 185 18.93 2.27 8.34
CA LYS A 185 20.14 2.65 9.09
C LYS A 185 19.97 2.60 10.59
N LEU A 186 18.77 2.85 11.09
CA LEU A 186 18.42 2.83 12.52
C LEU A 186 17.34 1.78 12.76
N LYS A 187 17.51 0.58 12.18
CA LYS A 187 16.55 -0.53 12.29
C LYS A 187 16.25 -0.86 13.75
N SER A 188 17.28 -1.04 14.56
CA SER A 188 17.19 -1.40 15.99
C SER A 188 16.37 -0.43 16.82
N GLU A 189 16.43 0.86 16.48
CA GLU A 189 15.70 1.94 17.14
C GLU A 189 14.29 2.12 16.55
N THR A 190 14.12 1.78 15.27
CA THR A 190 12.85 1.90 14.55
C THR A 190 11.84 0.86 15.00
N ILE A 191 12.26 -0.41 15.17
CA ILE A 191 11.34 -1.50 15.53
C ILE A 191 10.58 -1.20 16.84
N PRO A 192 11.24 -0.82 17.96
CA PRO A 192 10.54 -0.50 19.21
C PRO A 192 9.52 0.65 19.07
N ILE A 193 9.79 1.64 18.22
CA ILE A 193 8.85 2.74 17.95
C ILE A 193 7.59 2.20 17.24
N LEU A 194 7.78 1.35 16.23
CA LEU A 194 6.68 0.74 15.47
C LEU A 194 5.86 -0.24 16.33
N GLU A 195 6.50 -0.98 17.23
CA GLU A 195 5.82 -1.80 18.24
C GLU A 195 4.91 -0.97 19.14
N LYS A 196 5.43 0.15 19.68
CA LYS A 196 4.65 1.06 20.53
C LYS A 196 3.51 1.73 19.76
N LEU A 197 3.71 2.09 18.50
CA LEU A 197 2.65 2.58 17.64
C LEU A 197 1.56 1.53 17.40
N ASN A 198 1.92 0.26 17.17
CA ASN A 198 0.94 -0.82 17.02
C ASN A 198 0.10 -0.99 18.29
N LEU A 199 0.73 -0.95 19.47
CA LEU A 199 0.01 -0.98 20.75
C LEU A 199 -0.92 0.22 20.93
N PHE A 200 -0.42 1.43 20.66
CA PHE A 200 -1.22 2.65 20.71
C PHE A 200 -2.43 2.57 19.78
N HIS A 201 -2.22 2.14 18.54
CA HIS A 201 -3.27 1.90 17.56
C HIS A 201 -4.32 0.91 18.08
N ARG A 202 -3.91 -0.25 18.59
CA ARG A 202 -4.84 -1.26 19.15
C ARG A 202 -5.69 -0.68 20.27
N ASN A 203 -5.12 0.16 21.14
CA ASN A 203 -5.87 0.80 22.21
C ASN A 203 -6.94 1.74 21.65
N ILE A 204 -6.57 2.60 20.69
CA ILE A 204 -7.50 3.53 20.01
C ILE A 204 -8.62 2.76 19.29
N ASP A 205 -8.26 1.75 18.50
CA ASP A 205 -9.21 0.92 17.74
C ASP A 205 -10.22 0.20 18.64
N CYS A 206 -9.76 -0.39 19.75
CA CYS A 206 -10.62 -1.07 20.73
C CYS A 206 -11.75 -0.17 21.27
N LEU A 207 -11.56 1.15 21.25
CA LEU A 207 -12.52 2.11 21.79
C LEU A 207 -13.40 2.70 20.70
N HIS A 208 -12.80 3.09 19.58
CA HIS A 208 -13.48 3.83 18.54
C HIS A 208 -14.20 2.92 17.55
N LYS A 209 -13.59 1.80 17.13
CA LYS A 209 -14.18 0.91 16.12
C LYS A 209 -15.54 0.35 16.52
N PRO A 210 -15.80 -0.09 17.77
CA PRO A 210 -17.14 -0.55 18.15
C PRO A 210 -18.23 0.52 17.96
N VAL A 211 -17.92 1.79 18.26
CA VAL A 211 -18.87 2.89 18.08
C VAL A 211 -19.04 3.23 16.60
N ILE A 212 -17.95 3.30 15.85
CA ILE A 212 -17.97 3.53 14.40
C ILE A 212 -18.80 2.45 13.70
N ASN A 213 -18.56 1.18 14.02
CA ASN A 213 -19.27 0.02 13.45
C ASN A 213 -20.76 0.03 13.78
N LYS A 214 -21.16 0.49 14.98
CA LYS A 214 -22.57 0.66 15.36
C LYS A 214 -23.32 1.62 14.43
N TYR A 215 -22.62 2.58 13.83
CA TYR A 215 -23.21 3.60 12.95
C TYR A 215 -22.73 3.49 11.50
N ASN A 216 -22.27 2.31 11.05
CA ASN A 216 -21.65 2.13 9.73
C ASN A 216 -22.57 2.60 8.57
N ASP A 217 -23.89 2.42 8.71
CA ASP A 217 -24.88 2.85 7.71
C ASP A 217 -24.89 4.38 7.46
N TYR A 218 -24.37 5.16 8.40
CA TYR A 218 -24.29 6.62 8.32
C TYR A 218 -22.94 7.13 7.82
N LEU A 219 -22.00 6.24 7.51
CA LEU A 219 -20.61 6.58 7.20
C LEU A 219 -20.23 6.22 5.75
N ILE A 220 -19.31 6.99 5.18
CA ILE A 220 -18.48 6.57 4.06
C ILE A 220 -17.13 6.21 4.66
N THR A 221 -16.79 4.93 4.63
CA THR A 221 -15.44 4.47 4.95
C THR A 221 -14.62 4.55 3.67
N THR A 222 -13.46 5.18 3.76
CA THR A 222 -12.45 5.20 2.71
C THR A 222 -11.17 4.58 3.27
N CYS A 223 -10.68 3.55 2.59
CA CYS A 223 -9.44 2.88 2.96
C CYS A 223 -8.35 3.36 2.00
N LYS A 224 -7.22 3.80 2.54
CA LYS A 224 -6.05 4.05 1.69
C LYS A 224 -5.45 2.71 1.29
N THR A 225 -5.17 2.53 0.00
CA THR A 225 -4.58 1.29 -0.50
C THR A 225 -3.23 1.02 0.18
N MET A 226 -3.00 -0.24 0.56
CA MET A 226 -1.81 -0.74 1.26
C MET A 226 -1.50 0.01 2.56
N SER A 227 -2.56 0.44 3.23
CA SER A 227 -2.48 1.12 4.51
C SER A 227 -3.57 0.58 5.42
N LYS A 228 -3.26 0.46 6.70
CA LYS A 228 -4.24 0.11 7.73
C LYS A 228 -5.22 1.26 8.01
N GLU A 229 -4.97 2.44 7.46
CA GLU A 229 -5.74 3.65 7.73
C GLU A 229 -7.11 3.62 7.03
N GLU A 230 -8.16 3.59 7.85
CA GLU A 230 -9.54 3.85 7.44
C GLU A 230 -9.92 5.27 7.87
N SER A 231 -10.38 6.08 6.92
CA SER A 231 -10.94 7.39 7.20
C SER A 231 -12.45 7.39 6.99
N TYR A 232 -13.17 8.05 7.90
CA TYR A 232 -14.63 8.03 7.94
C TYR A 232 -15.19 9.42 7.64
N THR A 233 -16.13 9.49 6.71
CA THR A 233 -16.90 10.69 6.40
C THR A 233 -18.36 10.48 6.74
N ILE A 234 -18.97 11.42 7.45
CA ILE A 234 -20.37 11.33 7.91
C ILE A 234 -21.31 11.74 6.76
N ARG A 235 -22.22 10.84 6.36
CA ARG A 235 -23.18 11.08 5.25
C ARG A 235 -24.37 11.95 5.65
N ARG A 236 -24.79 11.86 6.91
CA ARG A 236 -25.99 12.52 7.46
C ARG A 236 -25.71 12.98 8.87
N LYS A 237 -26.37 14.06 9.30
CA LYS A 237 -26.27 14.56 10.68
C LYS A 237 -26.51 13.40 11.66
N CYS A 238 -25.47 13.07 12.43
CA CYS A 238 -25.49 11.96 13.38
C CYS A 238 -25.34 12.50 14.80
N ASN A 239 -25.20 11.61 15.78
CA ASN A 239 -24.95 12.02 17.17
C ASN A 239 -23.57 12.70 17.30
N LYS A 240 -23.49 13.77 18.11
CA LYS A 240 -22.27 14.48 18.54
C LYS A 240 -21.17 13.57 19.12
N GLU A 241 -21.53 12.38 19.58
CA GLU A 241 -20.59 11.35 20.03
C GLU A 241 -19.82 10.74 18.86
N LEU A 242 -20.49 10.37 17.77
CA LEU A 242 -19.87 9.80 16.59
C LEU A 242 -18.97 10.83 15.87
N GLU A 243 -19.44 12.06 15.73
CA GLU A 243 -18.65 13.18 15.19
C GLU A 243 -17.35 13.38 15.97
N TYR A 244 -17.44 13.27 17.29
CA TYR A 244 -16.29 13.41 18.16
C TYR A 244 -15.29 12.25 17.98
N ILE A 245 -15.77 11.01 17.98
CA ILE A 245 -14.93 9.81 17.83
C ILE A 245 -14.20 9.81 16.47
N ILE A 246 -14.90 10.16 15.39
CA ILE A 246 -14.28 10.26 14.05
C ILE A 246 -13.19 11.33 14.03
N ARG A 247 -13.43 12.49 14.66
CA ARG A 247 -12.42 13.55 14.75
C ARG A 247 -11.16 13.07 15.48
N VAL A 248 -11.33 12.40 16.62
CA VAL A 248 -10.20 11.86 17.41
C VAL A 248 -9.44 10.79 16.62
N HIS A 249 -10.17 9.89 15.94
CA HIS A 249 -9.57 8.89 15.07
C HIS A 249 -8.72 9.53 13.96
N ASN A 250 -9.24 10.56 13.29
CA ASN A 250 -8.49 11.27 12.25
C ASN A 250 -7.24 11.99 12.79
N GLN A 251 -7.28 12.54 14.01
CA GLN A 251 -6.11 13.11 14.67
C GLN A 251 -5.04 12.05 14.97
N TYR A 252 -5.46 10.84 15.37
CA TYR A 252 -4.59 9.69 15.54
C TYR A 252 -3.90 9.27 14.22
N LEU A 253 -4.65 9.19 13.12
CA LEU A 253 -4.09 8.85 11.80
C LEU A 253 -3.05 9.89 11.37
N GLU A 254 -3.37 11.17 11.50
CA GLU A 254 -2.45 12.26 11.15
C GLU A 254 -1.13 12.18 11.93
N LEU A 255 -1.22 11.87 13.21
CA LEU A 255 -0.03 11.72 14.03
C LEU A 255 0.82 10.52 13.61
N THR A 256 0.19 9.40 13.29
CA THR A 256 0.89 8.20 12.80
C THR A 256 1.65 8.52 11.50
N LYS A 257 1.03 9.27 10.58
CA LYS A 257 1.68 9.74 9.35
C LYS A 257 2.92 10.58 9.64
N GLN A 258 2.82 11.56 10.55
CA GLN A 258 3.95 12.42 10.89
C GLN A 258 5.11 11.61 11.49
N ILE A 259 4.81 10.61 12.32
CA ILE A 259 5.84 9.72 12.87
C ILE A 259 6.48 8.88 11.76
N TYR A 260 5.71 8.33 10.83
CA TYR A 260 6.24 7.62 9.66
C TYR A 260 7.12 8.51 8.78
N MET A 261 6.78 9.80 8.61
CA MET A 261 7.63 10.75 7.89
C MET A 261 8.98 10.95 8.59
N ILE A 262 8.99 11.09 9.93
CA ILE A 262 10.23 11.21 10.71
C ILE A 262 11.06 9.94 10.58
N LEU A 263 10.45 8.75 10.73
CA LEU A 263 11.15 7.47 10.58
C LEU A 263 11.72 7.30 9.17
N SER A 264 11.01 7.76 8.13
CA SER A 264 11.45 7.71 6.74
C SER A 264 12.67 8.60 6.49
N TYR A 265 12.73 9.75 7.15
CA TYR A 265 13.90 10.61 7.12
C TYR A 265 15.08 9.98 7.88
N LEU A 266 14.88 9.56 9.12
CA LEU A 266 15.96 9.09 10.01
C LEU A 266 16.60 7.76 9.56
N ASN A 267 15.86 6.92 8.83
CA ASN A 267 16.38 5.64 8.32
C ASN A 267 17.15 5.74 7.00
N LYS A 268 17.26 6.93 6.39
CA LYS A 268 18.08 7.13 5.19
C LYS A 268 19.57 7.15 5.55
N SER A 269 20.41 6.87 4.54
CA SER A 269 21.85 7.10 4.64
C SER A 269 22.15 8.58 4.86
N THR A 270 23.08 8.90 5.76
CA THR A 270 23.56 10.28 5.96
C THR A 270 24.55 10.72 4.87
N GLY A 271 24.63 12.04 4.68
CA GLY A 271 25.47 12.70 3.69
C GLY A 271 24.96 12.58 2.26
N GLN A 272 23.65 12.51 2.05
CA GLN A 272 23.04 12.63 0.74
C GLN A 272 23.14 14.07 0.25
N ILE A 273 23.67 14.25 -0.95
CA ILE A 273 23.87 15.57 -1.56
C ILE A 273 22.87 15.72 -2.70
N PHE A 274 22.10 16.80 -2.67
CA PHE A 274 21.20 17.17 -3.75
C PHE A 274 21.64 18.51 -4.35
N TYR A 275 21.63 18.58 -5.68
CA TYR A 275 21.89 19.81 -6.41
C TYR A 275 20.65 20.15 -7.21
N MET A 276 20.03 21.29 -6.88
CA MET A 276 18.74 21.69 -7.44
C MET A 276 18.77 23.16 -7.83
N GLU A 277 18.03 23.48 -8.88
CA GLU A 277 17.80 24.86 -9.30
C GLU A 277 16.77 25.51 -8.35
N ASP A 278 17.19 26.56 -7.65
CA ASP A 278 16.36 27.44 -6.84
C ASP A 278 15.92 28.62 -7.72
N ALA A 279 14.61 28.75 -7.90
CA ALA A 279 13.98 29.79 -8.71
C ALA A 279 14.38 31.22 -8.31
N LYS A 280 14.90 31.45 -7.10
CA LYS A 280 15.31 32.77 -6.61
C LYS A 280 16.82 33.00 -6.56
N SER A 281 17.65 31.96 -6.43
CA SER A 281 19.10 32.12 -6.19
C SER A 281 19.99 31.29 -7.11
N GLY A 282 19.46 30.75 -8.21
CA GLY A 282 20.21 29.87 -9.10
C GLY A 282 20.38 28.49 -8.46
N TYR A 283 21.52 27.83 -8.61
CA TYR A 283 21.67 26.47 -8.06
C TYR A 283 22.01 26.42 -6.57
N CYS A 284 21.31 25.55 -5.83
CA CYS A 284 21.49 25.30 -4.41
C CYS A 284 21.96 23.87 -4.13
N ILE A 285 22.83 23.73 -3.13
CA ILE A 285 23.27 22.43 -2.60
C ILE A 285 22.49 22.15 -1.31
N PHE A 286 21.98 20.92 -1.19
CA PHE A 286 21.38 20.42 0.05
C PHE A 286 22.16 19.21 0.53
N LEU A 287 22.33 19.12 1.85
CA LEU A 287 22.96 18.01 2.53
C LEU A 287 21.96 17.41 3.52
N ASP A 288 21.53 16.17 3.28
CA ASP A 288 20.44 15.50 4.02
C ASP A 288 19.18 16.40 4.15
N LEU A 289 18.83 17.12 3.07
CA LEU A 289 17.73 18.09 2.95
C LEU A 289 17.93 19.45 3.62
N ALA A 290 19.01 19.65 4.39
CA ALA A 290 19.36 20.97 4.92
C ALA A 290 20.12 21.78 3.86
N ARG A 291 19.74 23.05 3.66
CA ARG A 291 20.42 23.95 2.71
C ARG A 291 21.88 24.14 3.15
N PHE A 292 22.80 23.98 2.21
CA PHE A 292 24.23 24.18 2.42
C PHE A 292 24.65 25.51 1.79
N ASP A 293 24.51 26.60 2.55
CA ASP A 293 24.75 27.94 2.01
C ASP A 293 26.22 28.20 1.68
N ILE A 294 26.52 28.31 0.39
CA ILE A 294 27.83 28.69 -0.15
C ILE A 294 27.62 29.70 -1.28
N GLU A 295 28.59 30.59 -1.50
CA GLU A 295 28.52 31.56 -2.59
C GLU A 295 28.42 30.85 -3.95
N GLN A 296 27.58 31.38 -4.84
CA GLN A 296 27.15 30.69 -6.05
C GLN A 296 28.31 30.34 -6.99
N HIS A 297 29.34 31.18 -7.10
CA HIS A 297 30.51 30.91 -7.94
C HIS A 297 31.38 29.76 -7.41
N TYR A 298 31.22 29.35 -6.15
CA TYR A 298 31.87 28.16 -5.60
C TYR A 298 31.04 26.88 -5.71
N ALA A 299 29.73 26.98 -6.00
CA ALA A 299 28.79 25.86 -5.87
C ALA A 299 29.21 24.58 -6.62
N GLN A 300 29.63 24.67 -7.88
CA GLN A 300 30.07 23.48 -8.63
C GLN A 300 31.32 22.84 -8.03
N LYS A 301 32.29 23.66 -7.61
CA LYS A 301 33.53 23.17 -7.00
C LYS A 301 33.23 22.56 -5.62
N THR A 302 32.38 23.19 -4.82
CA THR A 302 31.86 22.65 -3.56
C THR A 302 31.19 21.29 -3.77
N LEU A 303 30.31 21.17 -4.77
CA LEU A 303 29.64 19.91 -5.08
C LEU A 303 30.66 18.80 -5.39
N SER A 304 31.69 19.11 -6.20
CA SER A 304 32.74 18.15 -6.53
C SER A 304 33.56 17.70 -5.31
N ILE A 305 33.85 18.60 -4.36
CA ILE A 305 34.56 18.28 -3.12
C ILE A 305 33.69 17.42 -2.22
N LEU A 306 32.42 17.79 -2.02
CA LEU A 306 31.48 17.04 -1.19
C LEU A 306 31.24 15.62 -1.72
N GLN A 307 31.23 15.43 -3.05
CA GLN A 307 31.07 14.13 -3.69
C GLN A 307 32.37 13.32 -3.74
N SER A 308 33.52 13.95 -3.47
CA SER A 308 34.82 13.28 -3.50
C SER A 308 34.95 12.27 -2.38
N SER A 309 35.34 11.03 -2.73
CA SER A 309 35.67 10.00 -1.75
C SER A 309 36.92 10.32 -0.91
N LYS A 310 37.73 11.29 -1.35
CA LYS A 310 38.97 11.72 -0.67
C LYS A 310 38.73 12.79 0.39
N PHE A 311 37.57 13.43 0.40
CA PHE A 311 37.26 14.50 1.35
C PHE A 311 36.85 13.92 2.70
N LYS A 312 37.81 13.89 3.64
CA LYS A 312 37.69 13.16 4.92
C LYS A 312 36.63 13.78 5.84
N GLU A 313 36.43 15.08 5.73
CA GLU A 313 35.49 15.86 6.52
C GLU A 313 34.04 15.41 6.29
N MET A 314 33.71 14.91 5.09
CA MET A 314 32.40 14.33 4.82
C MET A 314 32.16 13.02 5.59
N LYS A 315 33.22 12.29 5.94
CA LYS A 315 33.11 11.14 6.85
C LYS A 315 32.71 11.60 8.26
N VAL A 316 33.37 12.65 8.76
CA VAL A 316 33.07 13.24 10.08
C VAL A 316 31.65 13.81 10.12
N TYR A 317 31.21 14.47 9.04
CA TYR A 317 29.81 14.91 8.90
C TYR A 317 28.84 13.74 9.07
N LYS A 318 29.05 12.64 8.33
CA LYS A 318 28.16 11.48 8.35
C LYS A 318 28.07 10.84 9.73
N GLU A 319 29.20 10.75 10.44
CA GLU A 319 29.27 10.25 11.81
C GLU A 319 28.46 11.14 12.76
N LYS A 320 28.72 12.46 12.76
CA LYS A 320 27.98 13.41 13.61
C LYS A 320 26.48 13.47 13.30
N LYS A 321 26.12 13.41 12.02
CA LYS A 321 24.71 13.40 11.60
C LYS A 321 24.02 12.11 12.02
N GLN A 322 24.71 10.99 11.96
CA GLN A 322 24.18 9.71 12.43
C GLN A 322 23.94 9.74 13.95
N GLU A 323 24.88 10.26 14.73
CA GLU A 323 24.70 10.45 16.19
C GLU A 323 23.49 11.32 16.52
N HIS A 324 23.34 12.45 15.81
CA HIS A 324 22.16 13.31 15.94
C HIS A 324 20.86 12.58 15.60
N ASN A 325 20.84 11.82 14.50
CA ASN A 325 19.67 11.04 14.11
C ASN A 325 19.31 9.98 15.16
N THR A 326 20.30 9.31 15.76
CA THR A 326 20.08 8.38 16.88
C THR A 326 19.46 9.09 18.09
N HIS A 327 19.90 10.30 18.42
CA HIS A 327 19.29 11.10 19.48
C HIS A 327 17.84 11.49 19.17
N CYS A 328 17.55 11.88 17.93
CA CYS A 328 16.18 12.14 17.47
C CYS A 328 15.29 10.88 17.56
N MET A 329 15.81 9.69 17.21
CA MET A 329 15.11 8.42 17.39
C MET A 329 14.75 8.17 18.85
N LEU A 330 15.68 8.42 19.78
CA LEU A 330 15.42 8.25 21.22
C LEU A 330 14.33 9.20 21.72
N LYS A 331 14.36 10.48 21.29
CA LYS A 331 13.29 11.45 21.60
C LYS A 331 11.94 10.98 21.07
N LEU A 332 11.91 10.49 19.82
CA LEU A 332 10.70 9.98 19.19
C LEU A 332 10.16 8.75 19.92
N TYR A 333 11.02 7.80 20.27
CA TYR A 333 10.67 6.63 21.07
C TYR A 333 10.02 7.01 22.40
N ASN A 334 10.67 7.90 23.17
CA ASN A 334 10.13 8.37 24.44
C ASN A 334 8.76 9.05 24.27
N LEU A 335 8.58 9.81 23.19
CA LEU A 335 7.31 10.45 22.89
C LEU A 335 6.21 9.41 22.60
N VAL A 336 6.47 8.46 21.71
CA VAL A 336 5.51 7.40 21.35
C VAL A 336 5.21 6.50 22.55
N GLN A 337 6.19 6.24 23.41
CA GLN A 337 5.97 5.50 24.64
C GLN A 337 5.04 6.25 25.61
N GLN A 338 5.22 7.57 25.76
CA GLN A 338 4.31 8.39 26.58
C GLN A 338 2.88 8.37 26.04
N MET A 339 2.73 8.40 24.72
CA MET A 339 1.44 8.29 24.04
C MET A 339 0.75 6.95 24.29
N GLU A 340 1.48 5.86 24.09
CA GLU A 340 1.00 4.50 24.33
C GLU A 340 0.55 4.35 25.79
N LEU A 341 1.38 4.80 26.74
CA LEU A 341 1.05 4.73 28.16
C LEU A 341 -0.20 5.53 28.51
N HIS A 342 -0.31 6.77 28.03
CA HIS A 342 -1.49 7.61 28.24
C HIS A 342 -2.75 6.95 27.65
N SER A 343 -2.64 6.38 26.45
CA SER A 343 -3.75 5.65 25.82
C SER A 343 -4.24 4.48 26.67
N ARG A 344 -3.31 3.79 27.32
CA ARG A 344 -3.61 2.63 28.17
C ARG A 344 -4.27 3.03 29.49
N THR A 345 -3.92 4.17 30.06
CA THR A 345 -4.39 4.60 31.39
C THR A 345 -5.71 5.38 31.32
N GLU A 346 -5.78 6.38 30.45
CA GLU A 346 -6.92 7.31 30.41
C GLU A 346 -8.10 6.71 29.66
N TYR A 347 -7.86 6.07 28.52
CA TYR A 347 -8.95 5.58 27.69
C TYR A 347 -9.55 4.26 28.15
N ARG A 348 -8.84 3.46 28.97
CA ARG A 348 -9.46 2.33 29.67
C ARG A 348 -10.53 2.78 30.67
N CYS A 349 -10.47 4.03 31.15
CA CYS A 349 -11.35 4.53 32.19
C CYS A 349 -12.68 5.12 31.69
N LYS A 350 -13.03 5.05 30.39
CA LYS A 350 -14.32 5.49 29.80
C LYS A 350 -14.75 6.96 30.05
N PHE A 351 -13.98 7.76 30.79
CA PHE A 351 -14.35 9.11 31.25
C PHE A 351 -13.32 10.19 30.87
N VAL A 352 -12.67 10.09 29.72
CA VAL A 352 -11.88 11.22 29.22
C VAL A 352 -12.84 12.27 28.66
N SER A 353 -12.79 13.49 29.21
CA SER A 353 -13.61 14.58 28.69
C SER A 353 -13.11 14.99 27.30
N LYS A 354 -14.02 15.48 26.45
CA LYS A 354 -13.70 15.91 25.07
C LYS A 354 -12.56 16.94 25.01
N GLU A 355 -12.41 17.74 26.06
CA GLU A 355 -11.38 18.77 26.20
C GLU A 355 -10.01 18.17 26.53
N LYS A 356 -9.95 17.18 27.44
CA LYS A 356 -8.70 16.50 27.81
C LYS A 356 -8.08 15.74 26.64
N ASP A 357 -8.92 15.09 25.83
CA ASP A 357 -8.51 14.40 24.61
C ASP A 357 -7.99 15.38 23.54
N ALA A 358 -8.69 16.50 23.32
CA ALA A 358 -8.25 17.51 22.35
C ALA A 358 -6.90 18.14 22.76
N ASP A 359 -6.72 18.42 24.06
CA ASP A 359 -5.46 18.91 24.62
C ASP A 359 -4.34 17.85 24.54
N PHE A 360 -4.67 16.56 24.69
CA PHE A 360 -3.72 15.47 24.46
C PHE A 360 -3.18 15.50 23.02
N PHE A 361 -4.03 15.34 21.99
CA PHE A 361 -3.55 15.26 20.61
C PHE A 361 -2.81 16.54 20.18
N THR A 362 -3.29 17.72 20.58
CA THR A 362 -2.64 19.00 20.25
C THR A 362 -1.21 19.08 20.80
N ARG A 363 -1.01 18.67 22.07
CA ARG A 363 0.33 18.65 22.69
C ARG A 363 1.26 17.65 22.00
N PHE A 364 0.78 16.46 21.65
CA PHE A 364 1.61 15.44 21.01
C PHE A 364 1.96 15.79 19.56
N ILE A 365 1.02 16.33 18.78
CA ILE A 365 1.28 16.85 17.43
C ILE A 365 2.37 17.92 17.47
N THR A 366 2.29 18.84 18.42
CA THR A 366 3.31 19.90 18.58
C THR A 366 4.69 19.31 18.88
N LYS A 367 4.76 18.30 19.77
CA LYS A 367 6.02 17.62 20.10
C LYS A 367 6.59 16.82 18.91
N VAL A 368 5.74 16.13 18.14
CA VAL A 368 6.17 15.42 16.92
C VAL A 368 6.72 16.40 15.90
N LYS A 369 6.04 17.53 15.69
CA LYS A 369 6.53 18.59 14.80
C LYS A 369 7.90 19.13 15.24
N ASN A 370 8.08 19.40 16.52
CA ASN A 370 9.38 19.86 17.03
C ASN A 370 10.50 18.84 16.77
N ILE A 371 10.25 17.54 16.95
CA ILE A 371 11.22 16.49 16.60
C ILE A 371 11.50 16.49 15.09
N SER A 372 10.47 16.65 14.25
CA SER A 372 10.63 16.74 12.80
C SER A 372 11.50 17.93 12.38
N ASP A 373 11.30 19.09 13.00
CA ASP A 373 12.10 20.29 12.76
C ASP A 373 13.55 20.09 13.22
N GLU A 374 13.77 19.46 14.39
CA GLU A 374 15.10 19.11 14.90
C GLU A 374 15.87 18.15 13.97
N CYS A 375 15.18 17.21 13.32
CA CYS A 375 15.79 16.28 12.39
C CYS A 375 16.46 17.00 11.20
N GLN A 376 15.92 18.15 10.80
CA GLN A 376 16.34 18.94 9.63
C GLN A 376 17.41 19.99 9.94
N ILE A 377 17.87 20.09 11.19
CA ILE A 377 18.90 21.05 11.59
C ILE A 377 20.22 20.76 10.83
N PRO A 378 20.90 21.81 10.31
CA PRO A 378 22.27 21.72 9.79
C PRO A 378 23.24 21.22 10.85
N ILE A 379 23.83 20.02 10.66
CA ILE A 379 24.83 19.46 11.58
C ILE A 379 26.20 19.60 10.95
N TYR A 380 27.17 20.22 11.63
CA TYR A 380 28.56 20.34 11.15
C TYR A 380 28.72 21.12 9.82
N HIS A 381 27.70 21.85 9.37
CA HIS A 381 27.73 22.57 8.08
C HIS A 381 28.80 23.67 8.08
N GLN A 382 28.97 24.40 9.18
CA GLN A 382 29.92 25.52 9.20
C GLN A 382 31.36 25.02 9.10
N GLU A 383 31.72 24.00 9.87
CA GLU A 383 33.05 23.41 9.82
C GLU A 383 33.34 22.79 8.45
N LEU A 384 32.33 22.17 7.82
CA LEU A 384 32.44 21.65 6.46
C LEU A 384 32.69 22.78 5.44
N LYS A 385 31.99 23.92 5.58
CA LYS A 385 32.21 25.10 4.73
C LYS A 385 33.63 25.65 4.88
N ASP A 386 34.08 25.83 6.11
CA ASP A 386 35.42 26.38 6.39
C ASP A 386 36.51 25.52 5.73
N LYS A 387 36.34 24.19 5.78
CA LYS A 387 37.24 23.21 5.15
C LYS A 387 37.23 23.28 3.62
N ILE A 388 36.05 23.37 3.03
CA ILE A 388 35.91 23.53 1.57
C ILE A 388 36.54 24.84 1.10
N LEU A 389 36.33 25.93 1.84
CA LEU A 389 36.91 27.23 1.52
C LEU A 389 38.45 27.24 1.66
N SER A 390 39.02 26.46 2.58
CA SER A 390 40.49 26.27 2.63
C SER A 390 41.04 25.56 1.40
N GLU A 391 40.36 24.55 0.87
CA GLU A 391 40.79 23.88 -0.38
C GLU A 391 40.73 24.79 -1.61
N PHE A 392 39.96 25.88 -1.56
CA PHE A 392 39.97 26.89 -2.62
C PHE A 392 41.18 27.81 -2.56
N LYS A 393 41.74 28.03 -1.36
CA LYS A 393 42.92 28.88 -1.16
C LYS A 393 44.22 28.12 -1.47
N ASP A 394 44.26 26.82 -1.21
CA ASP A 394 45.46 25.99 -1.39
C ASP A 394 45.67 25.50 -2.85
N ASN A 395 44.72 25.78 -3.75
CA ASN A 395 44.78 25.46 -5.19
C ASN A 395 45.03 26.71 -6.07
N LYS A 396 45.56 27.78 -5.50
CA LYS A 396 46.20 28.89 -6.22
C LYS A 396 47.70 28.70 -6.19
#